data_AF-A0A2P4XMF8-F1
#
_entry.id   AF-A0A2P4XMF8-F1
#
_cell.length_a   1.000
_cell.length_b   1.000
_cell.length_c   1.000
_cell.angle_alpha   90.00
_cell.angle_beta   90.00
_cell.angle_gamma   90.00
#
_symmetry.space_group_name_H-M   'P 1'
#
loop_
_entity.id
_entity.type
_entity.pdbx_description
1 polymer ?
#
loop_
_entity_poly.entity_id
_entity_poly.type
_entity_poly.pdbx_seq_one_letter_code
_entity_poly.pdbx_strand_id
1 'polypeptide(L)'
;MLSASKSAELLLKARTQGKNESVLHYAARYGSLSDLQSVLTLFGENAAHEVNVANTVGLTPLYLATSAPSAGSPNERRAKVAQLEKLSASLFPTGLRLFREVKNGPGVALIALHPAVRRSLAVWMVECSASSPPTFSDFCINWLACVQRPQIDVKQQGDVMKQGDTKKLDAKKGVQVLPCQRVPLSPTVAAFVCAGYAVDAVPLLLALPIKLDAIPRFLELLKALAVDTKHTMLQKLQLELVSAWKTESDDRSRKSRVAKQ
;
A
#
# COMPACT_ATOMS: atom_id res chain seq x y z
N MET A 1 -0.64 5.33 35.42
CA MET A 1 0.22 6.50 35.13
C MET A 1 1.60 5.95 34.80
N LEU A 2 2.05 6.09 33.54
CA LEU A 2 3.47 5.91 33.20
C LEU A 2 4.29 6.74 34.20
N SER A 3 5.38 6.18 34.73
CA SER A 3 6.21 6.91 35.66
C SER A 3 6.54 8.26 35.04
N ALA A 4 6.18 9.35 35.72
CA ALA A 4 6.45 10.72 35.30
C ALA A 4 7.95 11.04 35.42
N SER A 5 8.82 10.09 35.07
CA SER A 5 10.23 10.28 34.95
C SER A 5 10.48 11.06 33.68
N LYS A 6 10.60 12.37 33.85
CA LYS A 6 11.03 13.32 32.82
C LYS A 6 12.25 12.79 32.04
N SER A 7 13.13 12.03 32.69
CA SER A 7 14.30 11.39 32.10
C SER A 7 13.95 10.30 31.08
N ALA A 8 12.96 9.43 31.34
CA ALA A 8 12.57 8.37 30.42
C ALA A 8 11.93 8.94 29.14
N GLU A 9 11.06 9.94 29.29
CA GLU A 9 10.46 10.65 28.17
C GLU A 9 11.50 11.41 27.34
N LEU A 10 12.48 12.06 27.99
CA LEU A 10 13.59 12.72 27.31
C LEU A 10 14.49 11.73 26.56
N LEU A 11 14.77 10.56 27.12
CA LEU A 11 15.54 9.50 26.45
C LEU A 11 14.80 8.94 25.22
N LEU A 12 13.50 8.68 25.35
CA LEU A 12 12.65 8.28 24.22
C LEU A 12 12.60 9.38 23.16
N LYS A 13 12.42 10.64 23.55
CA LYS A 13 12.40 11.77 22.61
C LYS A 13 13.74 11.94 21.88
N ALA A 14 14.85 11.77 22.59
CA ALA A 14 16.19 11.79 22.01
C ALA A 14 16.42 10.63 21.03
N ARG A 15 16.03 9.40 21.41
CA ARG A 15 16.14 8.19 20.56
C ARG A 15 15.23 8.24 19.33
N THR A 16 14.05 8.82 19.47
CA THR A 16 13.03 8.84 18.40
C THR A 16 13.20 10.02 17.45
N GLN A 17 14.13 10.94 17.71
CA GLN A 17 14.47 12.07 16.84
C GLN A 17 13.24 12.87 16.38
N GLY A 18 12.25 13.06 17.26
CA GLY A 18 11.03 13.79 16.93
C GLY A 18 9.95 12.99 16.19
N LYS A 19 10.07 11.67 16.08
CA LYS A 19 9.02 10.79 15.51
C LYS A 19 7.81 10.58 16.44
N ASN A 20 7.83 11.19 17.63
CA ASN A 20 6.79 11.08 18.66
C ASN A 20 6.31 9.63 18.86
N GLU A 21 7.26 8.68 18.86
CA GLU A 21 6.94 7.28 19.14
C GLU A 21 6.74 7.13 20.66
N SER A 22 5.60 6.58 21.07
CA SER A 22 5.37 6.24 22.47
C SER A 22 6.22 5.05 22.90
N VAL A 23 6.30 4.80 24.21
CA VAL A 23 6.97 3.60 24.76
C VAL A 23 6.46 2.32 24.11
N LEU A 24 5.16 2.27 23.79
CA LEU A 24 4.53 1.12 23.14
C LEU A 24 5.01 0.92 21.70
N HIS A 25 5.18 2.00 20.93
CA HIS A 25 5.76 1.93 19.59
C HIS A 25 7.18 1.38 19.64
N TYR A 26 7.98 1.85 20.61
CA TYR A 26 9.35 1.41 20.77
C TYR A 26 9.43 -0.06 21.20
N ALA A 27 8.60 -0.49 22.16
CA ALA A 27 8.53 -1.89 22.60
C ALA A 27 8.08 -2.82 21.46
N ALA A 28 7.08 -2.41 20.67
CA ALA A 28 6.66 -3.16 19.48
C ALA A 28 7.81 -3.32 18.47
N ARG A 29 8.56 -2.25 18.24
CA ARG A 29 9.60 -2.16 17.20
C ARG A 29 10.95 -2.78 17.57
N TYR A 30 11.35 -2.70 18.83
CA TYR A 30 12.70 -3.06 19.29
C TYR A 30 12.72 -3.92 20.54
N GLY A 31 11.66 -3.88 21.36
CA GLY A 31 11.60 -4.62 22.62
C GLY A 31 11.35 -6.12 22.40
N SER A 32 11.54 -6.91 23.43
CA SER A 32 11.11 -8.31 23.45
C SER A 32 9.59 -8.43 23.62
N LEU A 33 9.05 -9.65 23.50
CA LEU A 33 7.66 -9.92 23.89
C LEU A 33 7.39 -9.53 25.36
N SER A 34 8.35 -9.81 26.26
CA SER A 34 8.21 -9.49 27.68
C SER A 34 8.15 -7.98 27.90
N ASP A 35 9.00 -7.21 27.21
CA ASP A 35 9.00 -5.74 27.32
C ASP A 35 7.65 -5.17 26.86
N LEU A 36 7.12 -5.69 25.76
CA LEU A 36 5.81 -5.30 25.25
C LEU A 36 4.71 -5.59 26.28
N GLN A 37 4.72 -6.77 26.88
CA GLN A 37 3.75 -7.14 27.93
C GLN A 37 3.86 -6.23 29.15
N SER A 38 5.07 -5.96 29.66
CA SER A 38 5.27 -5.05 30.78
C SER A 38 4.74 -3.66 30.48
N VAL A 39 4.99 -3.13 29.27
CA VAL A 39 4.46 -1.83 28.85
C VAL A 39 2.93 -1.84 28.78
N LEU A 40 2.32 -2.88 28.22
CA LEU A 40 0.86 -3.01 28.17
C LEU A 40 0.24 -3.11 29.58
N THR A 41 0.86 -3.86 30.49
CA THR A 41 0.44 -3.95 31.90
C THR A 41 0.50 -2.59 32.59
N LEU A 42 1.54 -1.79 32.32
CA LEU A 42 1.67 -0.43 32.87
C LEU A 42 0.58 0.53 32.37
N PHE A 43 0.07 0.31 31.15
CA PHE A 43 -1.06 1.08 30.63
C PHE A 43 -2.40 0.68 31.28
N GLY A 44 -2.51 -0.55 31.79
CA GLY A 44 -3.74 -1.03 32.41
C GLY A 44 -4.94 -0.92 31.47
N GLU A 45 -6.03 -0.32 31.94
CA GLU A 45 -7.26 -0.12 31.17
C GLU A 45 -7.06 0.75 29.91
N ASN A 46 -6.07 1.65 29.93
CA ASN A 46 -5.78 2.51 28.78
C ASN A 46 -5.08 1.76 27.63
N ALA A 47 -4.63 0.53 27.84
CA ALA A 47 -3.87 -0.21 26.83
C ALA A 47 -4.64 -0.36 25.51
N ALA A 48 -5.95 -0.57 25.56
CA ALA A 48 -6.80 -0.71 24.37
C ALA A 48 -6.86 0.57 23.50
N HIS A 49 -6.75 1.74 24.13
CA HIS A 49 -6.65 3.00 23.39
C HIS A 49 -5.25 3.16 22.77
N GLU A 50 -4.22 2.92 23.58
CA GLU A 50 -2.82 3.18 23.20
C GLU A 50 -2.32 2.30 22.05
N VAL A 51 -2.84 1.07 21.90
CA VAL A 51 -2.45 0.17 20.80
C VAL A 51 -2.85 0.66 19.41
N ASN A 52 -3.76 1.65 19.32
CA ASN A 52 -4.24 2.22 18.07
C ASN A 52 -3.76 3.66 17.84
N VAL A 53 -3.04 4.25 18.79
CA VAL A 53 -2.43 5.58 18.65
C VAL A 53 -1.30 5.47 17.62
N ALA A 54 -1.29 6.39 16.66
CA ALA A 54 -0.24 6.47 15.65
C ALA A 54 0.86 7.46 16.04
N ASN A 55 2.10 7.16 15.65
CA ASN A 55 3.22 8.10 15.73
C ASN A 55 3.10 9.23 14.69
N THR A 56 4.08 10.15 14.62
CA THR A 56 4.02 11.29 13.66
C THR A 56 4.03 10.88 12.20
N VAL A 57 4.41 9.64 11.90
CA VAL A 57 4.43 9.07 10.54
C VAL A 57 3.13 8.31 10.23
N GLY A 58 2.17 8.28 11.16
CA GLY A 58 0.88 7.61 10.99
C GLY A 58 0.95 6.09 11.16
N LEU A 59 1.95 5.58 11.89
CA LEU A 59 2.14 4.14 12.10
C LEU A 59 1.73 3.75 13.52
N THR A 60 0.97 2.67 13.67
CA THR A 60 0.56 2.11 14.96
C THR A 60 1.63 1.15 15.53
N PRO A 61 1.57 0.79 16.82
CA PRO A 61 2.39 -0.26 17.39
C PRO A 61 2.29 -1.60 16.63
N LEU A 62 1.09 -2.01 16.20
CA LEU A 62 0.90 -3.26 15.44
C LEU A 62 1.61 -3.20 14.08
N TYR A 63 1.54 -2.06 13.38
CA TYR A 63 2.30 -1.87 12.15
C TYR A 63 3.80 -2.07 12.36
N LEU A 64 4.34 -1.49 13.43
CA LEU A 64 5.77 -1.60 13.73
C LEU A 64 6.17 -3.02 14.14
N ALA A 65 5.36 -3.72 14.93
CA ALA A 65 5.61 -5.11 15.34
C ALA A 65 5.66 -6.09 14.16
N THR A 66 4.99 -5.77 13.06
CA THR A 66 4.86 -6.66 11.90
C THR A 66 5.83 -6.33 10.77
N SER A 67 6.07 -5.05 10.50
CA SER A 67 6.78 -4.59 9.31
C SER A 67 8.19 -4.06 9.57
N ALA A 68 8.52 -3.72 10.82
CA ALA A 68 9.85 -3.18 11.11
C ALA A 68 10.90 -4.31 11.04
N PRO A 69 12.03 -4.11 10.34
CA PRO A 69 13.12 -5.08 10.30
C PRO A 69 13.67 -5.42 11.69
N SER A 70 13.60 -4.46 12.61
CA SER A 70 14.06 -4.58 14.00
C SER A 70 13.07 -5.28 14.94
N ALA A 71 11.87 -5.65 14.48
CA ALA A 71 10.80 -6.18 15.35
C ALA A 71 11.06 -7.59 15.90
N GLY A 72 12.24 -8.16 15.62
CA GLY A 72 12.66 -9.48 16.08
C GLY A 72 12.47 -10.56 15.02
N SER A 73 12.62 -11.81 15.46
CA SER A 73 12.43 -13.01 14.63
C SER A 73 10.96 -13.20 14.20
N PRO A 74 10.65 -13.98 13.15
CA PRO A 74 9.26 -14.24 12.75
C PRO A 74 8.38 -14.79 13.88
N ASN A 75 8.92 -15.66 14.75
CA ASN A 75 8.20 -16.19 15.91
C ASN A 75 7.88 -15.09 16.93
N GLU A 76 8.85 -14.23 17.21
CA GLU A 76 8.68 -13.12 18.14
C GLU A 76 7.68 -12.09 17.63
N ARG A 77 7.74 -11.74 16.33
CA ARG A 77 6.74 -10.87 15.69
C ARG A 77 5.33 -11.44 15.82
N ARG A 78 5.13 -12.73 15.53
CA ARG A 78 3.83 -13.40 15.70
C ARG A 78 3.34 -13.32 17.15
N ALA A 79 4.22 -13.52 18.13
CA ALA A 79 3.83 -13.44 19.53
C ALA A 79 3.43 -12.02 19.95
N LYS A 80 4.16 -11.00 19.49
CA LYS A 80 3.82 -9.58 19.72
C LYS A 80 2.48 -9.21 19.08
N VAL A 81 2.27 -9.63 17.83
CA VAL A 81 1.01 -9.46 17.11
C VAL A 81 -0.14 -10.05 17.91
N ALA A 82 -0.03 -11.30 18.35
CA ALA A 82 -1.08 -11.95 19.14
C ALA A 82 -1.40 -11.20 20.44
N GLN A 83 -0.43 -10.56 21.09
CA GLN A 83 -0.69 -9.72 22.28
C GLN A 83 -1.41 -8.42 21.93
N LEU A 84 -0.99 -7.73 20.87
CA LEU A 84 -1.62 -6.49 20.42
C LEU A 84 -3.05 -6.74 19.91
N GLU A 85 -3.29 -7.87 19.25
CA GLU A 85 -4.62 -8.24 18.74
C GLU A 85 -5.63 -8.51 19.85
N LYS A 86 -5.21 -9.03 21.02
CA LYS A 86 -6.10 -9.16 22.20
C LYS A 86 -6.69 -7.84 22.64
N LEU A 87 -6.01 -6.73 22.32
CA LEU A 87 -6.44 -5.36 22.63
C LEU A 87 -7.07 -4.67 21.41
N SER A 88 -7.47 -5.43 20.38
CA SER A 88 -8.07 -4.89 19.15
C SER A 88 -7.18 -3.87 18.42
N ALA A 89 -5.87 -4.08 18.42
CA ALA A 89 -4.94 -3.25 17.66
C ALA A 89 -5.21 -3.34 16.15
N SER A 90 -5.10 -2.22 15.46
CA SER A 90 -5.20 -2.06 14.00
C SER A 90 -3.84 -1.74 13.37
N LEU A 91 -3.67 -2.09 12.10
CA LEU A 91 -2.47 -1.76 11.32
C LEU A 91 -2.42 -0.27 11.00
N PHE A 92 -3.58 0.35 10.78
CA PHE A 92 -3.69 1.77 10.49
C PHE A 92 -4.60 2.47 11.51
N PRO A 93 -4.27 3.71 11.90
CA PRO A 93 -5.15 4.48 12.76
C PRO A 93 -6.46 4.82 12.04
N THR A 94 -7.53 4.96 12.82
CA THR A 94 -8.85 5.35 12.30
C THR A 94 -8.78 6.67 11.54
N GLY A 95 -9.39 6.70 10.35
CA GLY A 95 -9.44 7.89 9.51
C GLY A 95 -8.21 8.13 8.63
N LEU A 96 -7.18 7.28 8.68
CA LEU A 96 -6.08 7.35 7.73
C LEU A 96 -6.58 7.08 6.31
N ARG A 97 -6.27 7.98 5.37
CA ARG A 97 -6.58 7.78 3.95
C ARG A 97 -5.63 6.76 3.33
N LEU A 98 -6.11 5.52 3.19
CA LEU A 98 -5.35 4.41 2.61
C LEU A 98 -5.31 4.43 1.08
N PHE A 99 -6.27 5.09 0.45
CA PHE A 99 -6.31 5.31 -1.00
C PHE A 99 -6.20 6.80 -1.31
N ARG A 100 -5.49 7.11 -2.39
CA ARG A 100 -5.33 8.47 -2.88
C ARG A 100 -5.65 8.50 -4.37
N GLU A 101 -6.60 9.33 -4.73
CA GLU A 101 -6.88 9.58 -6.14
C GLU A 101 -5.72 10.35 -6.80
N VAL A 102 -5.33 9.86 -7.98
CA VAL A 102 -4.30 10.45 -8.83
C VAL A 102 -4.98 10.92 -10.11
N LYS A 103 -4.94 12.24 -10.33
CA LYS A 103 -5.46 12.83 -11.57
C LYS A 103 -4.57 12.39 -12.74
N ASN A 104 -5.10 11.61 -13.67
CA ASN A 104 -4.38 11.18 -14.87
C ASN A 104 -5.19 11.48 -16.13
N GLY A 105 -4.95 12.64 -16.73
CA GLY A 105 -5.65 13.08 -17.93
C GLY A 105 -7.19 13.17 -17.78
N PRO A 106 -7.89 13.59 -18.83
CA PRO A 106 -9.34 13.58 -18.83
C PRO A 106 -9.87 12.14 -18.91
N GLY A 107 -10.77 11.77 -18.00
CA GLY A 107 -11.60 10.56 -18.10
C GLY A 107 -11.09 9.29 -17.41
N VAL A 108 -9.93 9.28 -16.74
CA VAL A 108 -9.43 8.10 -16.02
C VAL A 108 -9.11 8.42 -14.56
N ALA A 109 -9.97 7.97 -13.65
CA ALA A 109 -9.71 8.02 -12.21
C ALA A 109 -8.78 6.86 -11.81
N LEU A 110 -7.63 7.22 -11.26
CA LEU A 110 -6.62 6.27 -10.79
C LEU A 110 -6.43 6.40 -9.29
N ILE A 111 -6.11 5.29 -8.64
CA ILE A 111 -5.92 5.18 -7.20
C ILE A 111 -4.50 4.71 -6.91
N ALA A 112 -3.78 5.49 -6.12
CA ALA A 112 -2.52 5.09 -5.51
C ALA A 112 -2.75 4.62 -4.07
N LEU A 113 -2.04 3.56 -3.68
CA LEU A 113 -2.04 3.04 -2.32
C LEU A 113 -1.15 3.89 -1.41
N HIS A 114 -1.58 4.08 -0.15
CA HIS A 114 -0.80 4.75 0.87
C HIS A 114 0.59 4.09 1.03
N PRO A 115 1.68 4.85 1.24
CA PRO A 115 3.03 4.28 1.35
C PRO A 115 3.16 3.19 2.41
N ALA A 116 2.43 3.29 3.52
CA ALA A 116 2.45 2.28 4.57
C ALA A 116 1.84 0.94 4.11
N VAL A 117 0.73 0.98 3.36
CA VAL A 117 0.10 -0.19 2.73
C VAL A 117 1.06 -0.85 1.75
N ARG A 118 1.73 -0.04 0.91
CA ARG A 118 2.69 -0.57 -0.07
C ARG A 118 3.86 -1.31 0.57
N ARG A 119 4.40 -0.77 1.67
CA ARG A 119 5.46 -1.44 2.44
C ARG A 119 4.98 -2.75 3.05
N SER A 120 3.78 -2.79 3.63
CA SER A 120 3.20 -4.01 4.18
C SER A 120 3.04 -5.08 3.10
N LEU A 121 2.48 -4.71 1.95
CA LEU A 121 2.36 -5.60 0.80
C LEU A 121 3.74 -6.08 0.32
N ALA A 122 4.74 -5.19 0.21
CA ALA A 122 6.08 -5.60 -0.24
C ALA A 122 6.69 -6.70 0.63
N VAL A 123 6.53 -6.61 1.95
CA VAL A 123 7.04 -7.62 2.89
C VAL A 123 6.25 -8.92 2.75
N TRP A 124 4.93 -8.85 2.83
CA TRP A 124 4.10 -10.06 2.91
C TRP A 124 3.92 -10.77 1.57
N MET A 125 4.08 -10.08 0.45
CA MET A 125 4.11 -10.72 -0.87
C MET A 125 5.32 -11.66 -1.01
N VAL A 126 6.47 -11.31 -0.44
CA VAL A 126 7.63 -12.21 -0.39
C VAL A 126 7.31 -13.44 0.47
N GLU A 127 6.66 -13.27 1.63
CA GLU A 127 6.24 -14.37 2.49
C GLU A 127 5.21 -15.30 1.80
N CYS A 128 4.25 -14.73 1.08
CA CYS A 128 3.29 -15.49 0.27
C CYS A 128 3.98 -16.26 -0.85
N SER A 129 4.94 -15.65 -1.55
CA SER A 129 5.66 -16.30 -2.63
C SER A 129 6.48 -17.51 -2.16
N ALA A 130 7.05 -17.44 -0.95
CA ALA A 130 7.77 -18.55 -0.33
C ALA A 130 6.84 -19.69 0.10
N SER A 131 5.58 -19.36 0.45
CA SER A 131 4.61 -20.32 0.96
C SER A 131 3.80 -21.02 -0.14
N SER A 132 3.39 -20.28 -1.18
CA SER A 132 2.67 -20.81 -2.34
C SER A 132 3.04 -20.05 -3.62
N PRO A 133 4.14 -20.42 -4.30
CA PRO A 133 4.57 -19.80 -5.55
C PRO A 133 3.51 -19.74 -6.67
N PRO A 134 2.73 -20.81 -6.96
CA PRO A 134 1.76 -20.77 -8.06
C PRO A 134 0.61 -19.81 -7.76
N THR A 135 0.00 -19.90 -6.57
CA THR A 135 -1.07 -18.99 -6.13
C THR A 135 -0.60 -17.54 -6.16
N PHE A 136 0.63 -17.29 -5.72
CA PHE A 136 1.21 -15.95 -5.73
C PHE A 136 1.43 -15.41 -7.15
N SER A 137 1.88 -16.26 -8.08
CA SER A 137 2.06 -15.89 -9.48
C SER A 137 0.72 -15.55 -10.14
N ASP A 138 -0.31 -16.38 -9.92
CA ASP A 138 -1.67 -16.13 -10.39
C ASP A 138 -2.25 -14.82 -9.84
N PHE A 139 -2.00 -14.53 -8.56
CA PHE A 139 -2.35 -13.26 -7.95
C PHE A 139 -1.68 -12.08 -8.67
N CYS A 140 -0.38 -12.16 -8.96
CA CYS A 140 0.35 -11.09 -9.64
C CYS A 140 -0.17 -10.84 -11.07
N ILE A 141 -0.50 -11.91 -11.82
CA ILE A 141 -1.11 -11.82 -13.14
C ILE A 141 -2.47 -11.11 -13.06
N ASN A 142 -3.30 -11.47 -12.09
CA ASN A 142 -4.62 -10.88 -11.92
C ASN A 142 -4.58 -9.44 -11.38
N TRP A 143 -3.61 -9.10 -10.53
CA TRP A 143 -3.37 -7.73 -10.10
C TRP A 143 -2.95 -6.86 -11.29
N LEU A 144 -2.11 -7.38 -12.18
CA LEU A 144 -1.71 -6.65 -13.37
C LEU A 144 -2.94 -6.17 -14.18
N ALA A 145 -3.94 -7.03 -14.38
CA ALA A 145 -5.20 -6.66 -15.05
C ALA A 145 -5.94 -5.48 -14.39
N CYS A 146 -5.71 -5.23 -13.10
CA CYS A 146 -6.29 -4.09 -12.36
C CYS A 146 -5.56 -2.76 -12.62
N VAL A 147 -4.30 -2.80 -13.07
CA VAL A 147 -3.46 -1.61 -13.35
C VAL A 147 -3.33 -1.29 -14.85
N GLN A 148 -3.51 -2.25 -15.76
CA GLN A 148 -3.38 -2.01 -17.20
C GLN A 148 -4.49 -1.10 -17.73
N ARG A 149 -4.18 -0.04 -18.49
CA ARG A 149 -5.19 0.74 -19.28
C ARG A 149 -5.92 -0.20 -20.26
N PRO A 150 -7.22 0.01 -20.54
CA PRO A 150 -7.74 -0.46 -21.82
C PRO A 150 -6.94 0.27 -22.90
N GLN A 151 -6.41 -0.44 -23.89
CA GLN A 151 -5.93 0.26 -25.08
C GLN A 151 -7.11 1.08 -25.62
N ILE A 152 -6.91 2.39 -25.77
CA ILE A 152 -7.85 3.19 -26.53
C ILE A 152 -7.78 2.65 -27.95
N ASP A 153 -8.95 2.28 -28.47
CA ASP A 153 -9.17 1.71 -29.79
C ASP A 153 -8.31 2.34 -30.88
N VAL A 154 -7.77 1.45 -31.70
CA VAL A 154 -7.22 1.73 -33.02
C VAL A 154 -8.36 2.26 -33.90
N LYS A 155 -8.70 3.54 -33.77
CA LYS A 155 -9.55 4.28 -34.70
C LYS A 155 -9.01 5.68 -34.95
N GLN A 156 -7.74 5.79 -35.35
CA GLN A 156 -7.21 6.94 -36.09
C GLN A 156 -6.16 6.50 -37.12
N GLN A 157 -6.38 5.38 -37.77
CA GLN A 157 -5.63 4.99 -38.97
C GLN A 157 -6.63 4.57 -40.04
N GLY A 158 -7.21 5.57 -40.69
CA GLY A 158 -8.21 5.35 -41.72
C GLY A 158 -8.91 6.62 -42.16
N ASP A 159 -8.19 7.72 -42.34
CA ASP A 159 -8.66 8.77 -43.25
C ASP A 159 -7.55 9.75 -43.65
N VAL A 160 -6.55 9.29 -44.42
CA VAL A 160 -5.82 10.16 -45.36
C VAL A 160 -5.42 9.32 -46.57
N MET A 161 -6.37 9.15 -47.47
CA MET A 161 -6.03 8.85 -48.87
C MET A 161 -6.88 9.79 -49.73
N LYS A 162 -6.33 10.97 -50.05
CA LYS A 162 -6.68 11.78 -51.22
C LYS A 162 -5.69 12.93 -51.43
N GLN A 163 -5.04 12.88 -52.60
CA GLN A 163 -4.38 13.96 -53.36
C GLN A 163 -3.15 14.63 -52.71
N GLY A 164 -2.05 14.93 -53.40
CA GLY A 164 -1.83 15.17 -54.82
C GLY A 164 -1.01 16.45 -54.97
N ASP A 165 0.29 16.29 -55.19
CA ASP A 165 1.29 17.18 -55.80
C ASP A 165 1.64 18.62 -55.31
N THR A 166 2.96 18.74 -55.11
CA THR A 166 3.90 19.84 -55.44
C THR A 166 4.14 21.08 -54.54
N LYS A 167 5.42 21.13 -54.11
CA LYS A 167 6.40 22.25 -54.08
C LYS A 167 6.65 23.06 -52.79
N LYS A 168 7.96 23.00 -52.45
CA LYS A 168 8.89 23.98 -51.87
C LYS A 168 9.00 24.14 -50.34
N LEU A 169 10.16 23.67 -49.88
CA LEU A 169 11.09 24.21 -48.89
C LEU A 169 10.75 25.59 -48.30
N ASP A 170 10.70 25.66 -46.97
CA ASP A 170 11.59 26.56 -46.23
C ASP A 170 11.84 26.07 -44.80
N ALA A 171 13.11 26.21 -44.38
CA ALA A 171 13.65 25.75 -43.12
C ALA A 171 13.37 26.73 -41.98
N LYS A 172 12.98 26.23 -40.80
CA LYS A 172 13.25 26.89 -39.51
C LYS A 172 13.21 25.92 -38.33
N LYS A 173 14.41 25.70 -37.78
CA LYS A 173 14.78 25.35 -36.39
C LYS A 173 13.66 24.81 -35.49
N GLY A 174 13.69 23.50 -35.26
CA GLY A 174 13.15 22.86 -34.07
C GLY A 174 14.23 21.96 -33.48
N VAL A 175 14.66 22.24 -32.26
CA VAL A 175 15.52 21.36 -31.47
C VAL A 175 14.81 20.01 -31.36
N GLN A 176 15.33 18.98 -32.04
CA GLN A 176 14.87 17.61 -31.85
C GLN A 176 15.25 17.17 -30.44
N VAL A 177 14.31 17.31 -29.52
CA VAL A 177 14.34 16.53 -28.28
C VAL A 177 14.05 15.10 -28.71
N LEU A 178 15.08 14.24 -28.67
CA LEU A 178 14.95 12.80 -28.81
C LEU A 178 13.73 12.33 -28.01
N PRO A 179 12.76 11.62 -28.61
CA PRO A 179 11.66 11.07 -27.84
C PRO A 179 12.28 10.06 -26.87
N CYS A 180 12.31 10.43 -25.59
CA CYS A 180 12.63 9.52 -24.51
C CYS A 180 11.60 8.39 -24.59
N GLN A 181 11.98 7.28 -25.22
CA GLN A 181 11.14 6.13 -25.49
C GLN A 181 10.84 5.47 -24.14
N ARG A 182 9.86 6.03 -23.41
CA ARG A 182 9.40 5.47 -22.16
C ARG A 182 8.71 4.16 -22.51
N VAL A 183 9.43 3.06 -22.32
CA VAL A 183 8.85 1.72 -22.37
C VAL A 183 7.63 1.75 -21.46
N PRO A 184 6.43 1.41 -21.96
CA PRO A 184 5.25 1.37 -21.12
C PRO A 184 5.50 0.31 -20.03
N LEU A 185 5.55 0.75 -18.76
CA LEU A 185 5.87 -0.10 -17.62
C LEU A 185 4.95 -1.32 -17.51
N SER A 186 3.71 -1.19 -17.98
CA SER A 186 2.69 -2.24 -17.93
C SER A 186 3.06 -3.50 -18.74
N PRO A 187 3.38 -3.42 -20.05
CA PRO A 187 3.92 -4.55 -20.81
C PRO A 187 5.19 -5.18 -20.24
N THR A 188 6.12 -4.37 -19.72
CA THR A 188 7.33 -4.90 -19.10
C THR A 188 7.00 -5.73 -17.87
N VAL A 189 6.19 -5.19 -16.94
CA VAL A 189 5.75 -5.91 -15.75
C VAL A 189 4.99 -7.19 -16.12
N ALA A 190 4.18 -7.15 -17.18
CA ALA A 190 3.51 -8.34 -17.73
C ALA A 190 4.51 -9.43 -18.10
N ALA A 191 5.55 -9.08 -18.87
CA ALA A 191 6.56 -10.01 -19.30
C ALA A 191 7.32 -10.63 -18.12
N PHE A 192 7.69 -9.82 -17.10
CA PHE A 192 8.35 -10.32 -15.89
C PHE A 192 7.50 -11.35 -15.15
N VAL A 193 6.22 -11.04 -14.90
CA VAL A 193 5.32 -11.96 -14.17
C VAL A 193 5.12 -13.25 -14.98
N CYS A 194 4.84 -13.16 -16.28
CA CYS A 194 4.64 -14.34 -17.14
C CYS A 194 5.91 -15.19 -17.31
N ALA A 195 7.10 -14.60 -17.18
CA ALA A 195 8.38 -15.31 -17.23
C ALA A 195 8.77 -15.94 -15.87
N GLY A 196 7.89 -15.92 -14.87
CA GLY A 196 8.13 -16.52 -13.55
C GLY A 196 8.82 -15.61 -12.54
N TYR A 197 9.07 -14.34 -12.89
CA TYR A 197 9.69 -13.35 -12.00
C TYR A 197 8.65 -12.54 -11.21
N ALA A 198 7.59 -13.21 -10.74
CA ALA A 198 6.47 -12.56 -10.06
C ALA A 198 6.91 -11.80 -8.79
N VAL A 199 7.86 -12.36 -8.03
CA VAL A 199 8.40 -11.75 -6.80
C VAL A 199 9.16 -10.47 -7.12
N ASP A 200 10.03 -10.52 -8.13
CA ASP A 200 10.84 -9.37 -8.57
C ASP A 200 9.98 -8.27 -9.20
N ALA A 201 8.78 -8.61 -9.70
CA ALA A 201 7.82 -7.66 -10.24
C ALA A 201 7.01 -6.90 -9.16
N VAL A 202 6.98 -7.37 -7.90
CA VAL A 202 6.18 -6.76 -6.82
C VAL A 202 6.46 -5.26 -6.62
N PRO A 203 7.72 -4.78 -6.56
CA PRO A 203 7.98 -3.34 -6.40
C PRO A 203 7.40 -2.51 -7.54
N LEU A 204 7.38 -3.05 -8.76
CA LEU A 204 6.82 -2.39 -9.93
C LEU A 204 5.28 -2.37 -9.85
N LEU A 205 4.63 -3.50 -9.51
CA LEU A 205 3.18 -3.57 -9.30
C LEU A 205 2.71 -2.56 -8.24
N LEU A 206 3.47 -2.40 -7.15
CA LEU A 206 3.19 -1.45 -6.08
C LEU A 206 3.39 0.02 -6.48
N ALA A 207 4.17 0.29 -7.52
CA ALA A 207 4.36 1.63 -8.06
C ALA A 207 3.26 2.03 -9.03
N LEU A 208 2.55 1.06 -9.61
CA LEU A 208 1.49 1.31 -10.58
C LEU A 208 0.18 1.69 -9.89
N PRO A 209 -0.47 2.79 -10.29
CA PRO A 209 -1.79 3.11 -9.79
C PRO A 209 -2.84 2.13 -10.34
N ILE A 210 -3.84 1.83 -9.52
CA ILE A 210 -4.95 0.93 -9.84
C ILE A 210 -6.11 1.75 -10.39
N LYS A 211 -6.87 1.23 -11.36
CA LYS A 211 -8.11 1.92 -11.79
C LYS A 211 -9.10 1.98 -10.64
N LEU A 212 -9.83 3.09 -10.52
CA LEU A 212 -10.88 3.24 -9.51
C LEU A 212 -11.84 2.04 -9.51
N ASP A 213 -12.35 1.65 -10.67
CA ASP A 213 -13.32 0.56 -10.83
C ASP A 213 -12.73 -0.83 -10.57
N ALA A 214 -11.39 -0.94 -10.58
CA ALA A 214 -10.69 -2.21 -10.33
C ALA A 214 -10.32 -2.41 -8.86
N ILE A 215 -10.50 -1.41 -7.98
CA ILE A 215 -10.19 -1.55 -6.55
C ILE A 215 -10.96 -2.69 -5.88
N PRO A 216 -12.28 -2.87 -6.08
CA PRO A 216 -13.00 -3.99 -5.48
C PRO A 216 -12.42 -5.34 -5.90
N ARG A 217 -12.09 -5.51 -7.18
CA ARG A 217 -11.43 -6.72 -7.69
C ARG A 217 -10.08 -6.95 -7.03
N PHE A 218 -9.24 -5.92 -6.92
CA PHE A 218 -7.95 -6.00 -6.24
C PHE A 218 -8.10 -6.47 -4.78
N LEU A 219 -9.10 -5.96 -4.05
CA LEU A 219 -9.34 -6.35 -2.66
C LEU A 219 -9.83 -7.79 -2.51
N GLU A 220 -10.59 -8.32 -3.48
CA GLU A 220 -10.98 -9.73 -3.51
C GLU A 220 -9.79 -10.64 -3.87
N LEU A 221 -8.92 -10.22 -4.80
CA LEU A 221 -7.68 -10.94 -5.10
C LEU A 221 -6.78 -11.03 -3.86
N LEU A 222 -6.67 -9.92 -3.11
CA LEU A 222 -5.89 -9.88 -1.86
C LEU A 222 -6.47 -10.83 -0.81
N LYS A 223 -7.81 -10.93 -0.74
CA LYS A 223 -8.52 -11.85 0.16
C LYS A 223 -8.24 -13.30 -0.19
N ALA A 224 -8.36 -13.65 -1.47
CA ALA A 224 -8.10 -15.01 -1.97
C ALA A 224 -6.65 -15.42 -1.63
N LEU A 225 -5.67 -14.56 -1.97
CA LEU A 225 -4.27 -14.81 -1.63
C LEU A 225 -4.06 -15.02 -0.13
N ALA A 226 -4.67 -14.19 0.71
CA ALA A 226 -4.54 -14.30 2.17
C ALA A 226 -5.13 -15.61 2.71
N VAL A 227 -6.26 -16.07 2.18
CA VAL A 227 -6.91 -17.33 2.56
C VAL A 227 -6.06 -18.52 2.12
N ASP A 228 -5.65 -18.54 0.86
CA ASP A 228 -4.90 -19.66 0.27
C ASP A 228 -3.53 -19.83 0.92
N THR A 229 -2.88 -18.72 1.28
CA THR A 229 -1.59 -18.73 1.99
C THR A 229 -1.73 -18.79 3.51
N LYS A 230 -2.95 -18.75 4.05
CA LYS A 230 -3.26 -18.66 5.50
C LYS A 230 -2.51 -17.51 6.20
N HIS A 231 -2.26 -16.42 5.47
CA HIS A 231 -1.45 -15.31 5.95
C HIS A 231 -2.30 -14.31 6.75
N THR A 232 -2.25 -14.42 8.08
CA THR A 232 -3.10 -13.66 9.01
C THR A 232 -2.96 -12.14 8.89
N MET A 233 -1.73 -11.61 8.78
CA MET A 233 -1.53 -10.15 8.63
C MET A 233 -1.99 -9.61 7.28
N LEU A 234 -1.88 -10.40 6.21
CA LEU A 234 -2.42 -10.03 4.91
C LEU A 234 -3.95 -10.00 4.95
N GLN A 235 -4.57 -10.96 5.64
CA GLN A 235 -6.01 -10.97 5.88
C GLN A 235 -6.47 -9.74 6.66
N LYS A 236 -5.75 -9.37 7.73
CA LYS A 236 -6.05 -8.17 8.51
C LYS A 236 -5.95 -6.89 7.67
N LEU A 237 -4.87 -6.76 6.89
CA LEU A 237 -4.72 -5.66 5.95
C LEU A 237 -5.86 -5.59 4.94
N GLN A 238 -6.27 -6.73 4.39
CA GLN A 238 -7.38 -6.80 3.46
C GLN A 238 -8.68 -6.27 4.09
N LEU A 239 -8.99 -6.66 5.33
CA LEU A 239 -10.17 -6.18 6.06
C LEU A 239 -10.12 -4.67 6.29
N GLU A 240 -8.98 -4.14 6.72
CA GLU A 240 -8.80 -2.69 6.94
C GLU A 240 -8.91 -1.89 5.63
N LEU A 241 -8.36 -2.42 4.53
CA LEU A 241 -8.48 -1.81 3.20
C LEU A 241 -9.93 -1.81 2.69
N VAL A 242 -10.67 -2.91 2.88
CA VAL A 242 -12.11 -2.96 2.53
C VAL A 242 -12.90 -1.95 3.34
N SER A 243 -12.65 -1.86 4.65
CA SER A 243 -13.31 -0.88 5.52
C SER A 243 -13.04 0.55 5.04
N ALA A 244 -11.77 0.89 4.80
CA ALA A 244 -11.38 2.21 4.31
C ALA A 244 -11.98 2.54 2.94
N TRP A 245 -12.05 1.56 2.03
CA TRP A 245 -12.62 1.76 0.70
C TRP A 245 -14.13 2.04 0.73
N LYS A 246 -14.86 1.36 1.63
CA LYS A 246 -16.29 1.63 1.86
C LYS A 246 -16.51 3.07 2.31
N THR A 247 -15.78 3.51 3.33
CA THR A 247 -15.87 4.88 3.85
C THR A 247 -15.56 5.92 2.76
N GLU A 248 -14.55 5.69 1.94
CA GLU A 248 -14.17 6.61 0.86
C GLU A 248 -15.19 6.65 -0.28
N SER A 249 -15.79 5.50 -0.61
CA SER A 249 -16.84 5.41 -1.63
C SER A 249 -18.14 6.09 -1.19
N ASP A 250 -18.47 6.00 0.10
CA ASP A 250 -19.60 6.71 0.70
C ASP A 250 -19.38 8.23 0.67
N ASP A 251 -18.17 8.69 1.04
CA ASP A 251 -17.81 10.11 1.00
C ASP A 251 -17.87 10.69 -0.43
N ARG A 252 -17.38 9.95 -1.43
CA ARG A 252 -17.51 10.31 -2.86
C ARG A 252 -18.97 10.41 -3.29
N SER A 253 -19.79 9.44 -2.88
CA SER A 253 -21.22 9.41 -3.21
C SER A 253 -21.95 10.62 -2.61
N ARG A 254 -21.59 11.05 -1.39
CA ARG A 254 -22.14 12.28 -0.78
C ARG A 254 -21.71 13.54 -1.53
N LYS A 255 -20.42 13.69 -1.84
CA LYS A 255 -19.87 14.86 -2.55
C LYS A 255 -20.49 15.05 -3.93
N SER A 256 -20.70 13.97 -4.68
CA SER A 256 -21.32 14.03 -6.01
C SER A 256 -22.80 14.42 -5.99
N ARG A 257 -23.52 14.18 -4.88
CA ARG A 257 -24.90 14.64 -4.68
C ARG A 257 -24.96 16.13 -4.38
N VAL A 258 -24.06 16.63 -3.53
CA VAL A 258 -23.99 18.05 -3.16
C VAL A 258 -23.57 18.91 -4.36
N ALA A 259 -22.67 18.44 -5.21
CA ALA A 259 -22.23 19.18 -6.40
C ALA A 259 -23.28 19.26 -7.53
N LYS A 260 -24.41 18.56 -7.41
CA LYS A 260 -25.51 18.54 -8.39
C LYS A 260 -26.72 19.37 -7.93
N GLN A 261 -26.67 19.94 -6.73
CA GLN A 261 -27.66 20.89 -6.20
C GLN A 261 -27.14 22.31 -6.39
#